data_AF-A0A660MVS5-F1
#
_entry.id   AF-A0A660MVS5-F1
#
_cell.length_a   1.000
_cell.length_b   1.000
_cell.length_c   1.000
_cell.angle_alpha   90.00
_cell.angle_beta   90.00
_cell.angle_gamma   90.00
#
_symmetry.space_group_name_H-M   'P 1'
#
loop_
_entity.id
_entity.type
_entity.pdbx_description
1 polymer ?
#
loop_
_entity_poly.entity_id
_entity_poly.type
_entity_poly.pdbx_seq_one_letter_code
_entity_poly.pdbx_strand_id
1 'polypeptide(L)'
;KNKIKAKRREEDAVTTNEDLKRYLGYESGILPFTNMFWNLTMQVNQGGKFTEISFLFFALIPLIFIFLPLKNKYFCFLIFLFIFLEILLIFDPNLYSNRKSILVENISQNSIEKIFSKNSNGEFTLVYEDLNKLETKIEKEKIPEKEEIISLWKQNRNFLQTLKDYLAILPLQIGYLIIFLMFIIPFLILNYSLKDFEKSFIFKLNLAFATIYIFFWCISSFGIVWYGITMYFCLLLMIGFGALELSKYEETNSQQRFFGSLVFVTIILSFLLCTSVPHTISNLKGIAYVDYKIGKTDYLENTFDLHYNYDKIFFELNIDENKKFDFLKKSIDENILKDEFFGMEKSISEIVDFLKIKAKNGDKKAKESLKNIYKGILNPTKDFENNGNIFRIGTFFKYYISSNQKRVFEDGLLFYFKDYILANSPEKTFENMKNLGFKYLLVDLGAATIDDSESHGLTNRYEELLQSFVAKNLELVSTDSTCLRFGLDLYDKNPDKELFFKITSVSYDSYDQNGKMISRNKKLRDCADEISKFVKTDFETREFPYLKRFRGQNKDEIANSLDKPSYAIFKIK
;
A
#
# COMPACT_ATOMS: atom_id res chain seq x y z
N LYS A 1 -34.57 0.06 -1.99
CA LYS A 1 -33.09 0.24 -1.95
C LYS A 1 -32.37 -0.95 -1.31
N ASN A 2 -32.77 -1.45 -0.13
CA ASN A 2 -32.17 -2.67 0.45
C ASN A 2 -32.46 -3.94 -0.38
N LYS A 3 -33.67 -4.10 -0.94
CA LYS A 3 -33.96 -5.15 -1.93
C LYS A 3 -33.13 -5.06 -3.21
N ILE A 4 -32.70 -3.86 -3.60
CA ILE A 4 -31.86 -3.64 -4.79
C ILE A 4 -30.39 -3.96 -4.49
N LYS A 5 -29.92 -3.69 -3.26
CA LYS A 5 -28.58 -4.08 -2.78
C LYS A 5 -28.46 -5.58 -2.53
N ALA A 6 -29.50 -6.23 -1.99
CA ALA A 6 -29.56 -7.68 -1.82
C ALA A 6 -29.58 -8.40 -3.17
N LYS A 7 -30.36 -7.89 -4.14
CA LYS A 7 -30.35 -8.40 -5.52
C LYS A 7 -29.00 -8.20 -6.22
N ARG A 8 -28.31 -7.08 -5.98
CA ARG A 8 -26.92 -6.86 -6.42
C ARG A 8 -25.90 -7.79 -5.75
N ARG A 9 -26.11 -8.17 -4.49
CA ARG A 9 -25.24 -9.13 -3.76
C ARG A 9 -25.40 -10.56 -4.28
N GLU A 10 -26.56 -10.90 -4.86
CA GLU A 10 -26.77 -12.14 -5.61
C GLU A 10 -26.15 -12.09 -7.02
N GLU A 11 -25.91 -10.89 -7.56
CA GLU A 11 -25.38 -10.63 -8.91
C GLU A 11 -23.85 -10.37 -8.93
N ASP A 12 -23.22 -10.03 -7.80
CA ASP A 12 -21.77 -9.83 -7.70
C ASP A 12 -21.02 -11.17 -7.74
N ALA A 13 -20.25 -11.39 -8.80
CA ALA A 13 -19.45 -12.62 -9.03
C ALA A 13 -18.25 -12.80 -8.08
N VAL A 14 -18.17 -12.03 -6.99
CA VAL A 14 -17.03 -11.99 -6.05
C VAL A 14 -17.49 -12.52 -4.69
N THR A 15 -16.67 -13.40 -4.11
CA THR A 15 -16.88 -14.07 -2.82
C THR A 15 -17.46 -13.15 -1.73
N THR A 16 -18.45 -13.65 -0.98
CA THR A 16 -19.06 -12.98 0.18
C THR A 16 -18.22 -13.08 1.46
N ASN A 17 -17.14 -13.88 1.44
CA ASN A 17 -16.20 -14.04 2.54
C ASN A 17 -15.02 -13.05 2.38
N GLU A 18 -14.85 -12.18 3.37
CA GLU A 18 -13.86 -11.09 3.43
C GLU A 18 -12.42 -11.58 3.28
N ASP A 19 -12.05 -12.64 4.00
CA ASP A 19 -10.70 -13.20 3.94
C ASP A 19 -10.42 -13.75 2.55
N LEU A 20 -11.38 -14.48 1.97
CA LEU A 20 -11.27 -14.95 0.59
C LEU A 20 -11.18 -13.78 -0.41
N LYS A 21 -11.91 -12.69 -0.19
CA LYS A 21 -11.88 -11.50 -1.07
C LYS A 21 -10.51 -10.82 -1.09
N ARG A 22 -9.78 -10.82 0.04
CA ARG A 22 -8.38 -10.32 0.11
C ARG A 22 -7.41 -11.14 -0.75
N TYR A 23 -7.64 -12.44 -0.90
CA TYR A 23 -6.81 -13.35 -1.70
C TYR A 23 -7.27 -13.48 -3.16
N LEU A 24 -8.55 -13.21 -3.45
CA LEU A 24 -9.15 -13.38 -4.78
C LEU A 24 -9.27 -12.09 -5.60
N GLY A 25 -9.19 -10.92 -4.96
CA GLY A 25 -9.13 -9.63 -5.62
C GLY A 25 -10.44 -8.87 -5.82
N TYR A 26 -10.33 -7.69 -6.43
CA TYR A 26 -11.43 -6.75 -6.69
C TYR A 26 -11.84 -6.67 -8.18
N GLU A 27 -11.30 -7.56 -9.03
CA GLU A 27 -11.70 -7.68 -10.44
C GLU A 27 -12.70 -8.83 -10.60
N SER A 28 -13.62 -8.69 -11.56
CA SER A 28 -14.68 -9.66 -11.80
C SER A 28 -14.16 -10.89 -12.56
N GLY A 29 -14.78 -12.04 -12.33
CA GLY A 29 -14.52 -13.27 -13.06
C GLY A 29 -13.08 -13.79 -12.91
N ILE A 30 -12.49 -14.32 -13.99
CA ILE A 30 -11.11 -14.86 -13.99
C ILE A 30 -10.05 -13.78 -14.26
N LEU A 31 -10.46 -12.52 -14.47
CA LEU A 31 -9.57 -11.42 -14.81
C LEU A 31 -8.39 -11.23 -13.82
N PRO A 32 -8.58 -11.34 -12.47
CA PRO A 32 -7.49 -11.28 -11.50
C PRO A 32 -6.28 -12.15 -11.83
N PHE A 33 -6.54 -13.39 -12.27
CA PHE A 33 -5.52 -14.41 -12.52
C PHE A 33 -4.81 -14.21 -13.86
N THR A 34 -5.51 -13.68 -14.86
CA THR A 34 -4.93 -13.43 -16.18
C THR A 34 -4.09 -12.15 -16.22
N ASN A 35 -4.50 -11.11 -15.48
CA ASN A 35 -3.70 -9.91 -15.29
C ASN A 35 -2.50 -10.14 -14.35
N MET A 36 -2.42 -11.30 -13.68
CA MET A 36 -1.40 -11.58 -12.66
C MET A 36 0.04 -11.38 -13.16
N PHE A 37 0.38 -11.73 -14.39
CA PHE A 37 1.74 -11.54 -14.93
C PHE A 37 2.12 -10.05 -15.05
N TRP A 38 1.16 -9.23 -15.49
CA TRP A 38 1.32 -7.78 -15.54
C TRP A 38 1.35 -7.20 -14.13
N ASN A 39 0.46 -7.67 -13.24
CA ASN A 39 0.40 -7.22 -11.86
C ASN A 39 1.63 -7.62 -11.04
N LEU A 40 2.24 -8.77 -11.33
CA LEU A 40 3.52 -9.22 -10.77
C LEU A 40 4.65 -8.27 -11.19
N THR A 41 4.69 -7.94 -12.48
CA THR A 41 5.76 -7.12 -13.07
C THR A 41 5.63 -5.65 -12.72
N MET A 42 4.40 -5.11 -12.69
CA MET A 42 4.12 -3.68 -12.55
C MET A 42 3.55 -3.31 -11.18
N GLN A 43 3.23 -4.30 -10.34
CA GLN A 43 2.78 -4.14 -8.95
C GLN A 43 1.55 -3.25 -8.79
N VAL A 44 0.71 -3.22 -9.82
CA VAL A 44 -0.49 -2.37 -9.88
C VAL A 44 -1.53 -2.73 -8.80
N ASN A 45 -1.46 -3.95 -8.26
CA ASN A 45 -2.40 -4.46 -7.25
C ASN A 45 -2.00 -4.15 -5.80
N GLN A 46 -0.78 -3.68 -5.55
CA GLN A 46 -0.35 -3.28 -4.22
C GLN A 46 -0.17 -1.77 -4.16
N GLY A 47 -1.14 -1.11 -3.51
CA GLY A 47 -0.99 0.28 -3.09
C GLY A 47 0.03 0.39 -1.97
N GLY A 48 1.30 0.48 -2.32
CA GLY A 48 2.40 0.56 -1.35
C GLY A 48 3.67 1.08 -2.02
N LYS A 49 4.45 1.86 -1.27
CA LYS A 49 5.79 2.26 -1.70
C LYS A 49 6.68 1.02 -1.61
N PHE A 50 7.14 0.54 -2.76
CA PHE A 50 8.19 -0.48 -2.97
C PHE A 50 7.79 -1.94 -2.82
N THR A 51 7.82 -2.64 -3.94
CA THR A 51 8.55 -3.90 -4.02
C THR A 51 9.47 -3.85 -5.24
N GLU A 52 10.68 -3.28 -5.17
CA GLU A 52 11.59 -3.42 -6.31
C GLU A 52 11.96 -4.90 -6.45
N ILE A 53 11.73 -5.54 -7.59
CA ILE A 53 12.04 -6.97 -7.85
C ILE A 53 12.97 -7.16 -9.04
N SER A 54 13.36 -6.08 -9.71
CA SER A 54 14.22 -6.13 -10.89
C SER A 54 15.59 -6.72 -10.57
N PHE A 55 16.04 -6.63 -9.31
CA PHE A 55 17.23 -7.34 -8.83
C PHE A 55 17.12 -8.88 -8.92
N LEU A 56 15.93 -9.47 -8.72
CA LEU A 56 15.72 -10.91 -8.90
C LEU A 56 15.92 -11.31 -10.36
N PHE A 57 15.58 -10.42 -11.28
CA PHE A 57 15.74 -10.65 -12.71
C PHE A 57 17.18 -10.42 -13.15
N PHE A 58 17.88 -9.43 -12.60
CA PHE A 58 19.32 -9.27 -12.84
C PHE A 58 20.15 -10.46 -12.35
N ALA A 59 19.67 -11.21 -11.36
CA ALA A 59 20.31 -12.46 -10.95
C ALA A 59 20.31 -13.55 -12.05
N LEU A 60 19.55 -13.38 -13.14
CA LEU A 60 19.58 -14.25 -14.32
C LEU A 60 20.74 -13.92 -15.28
N ILE A 61 21.34 -12.74 -15.18
CA ILE A 61 22.42 -12.29 -16.08
C ILE A 61 23.64 -13.22 -16.02
N PRO A 62 24.14 -13.66 -14.84
CA PRO A 62 25.24 -14.63 -14.77
C PRO A 62 24.98 -15.94 -15.52
N LEU A 63 23.72 -16.39 -15.57
CA LEU A 63 23.36 -17.60 -16.31
C LEU A 63 23.55 -17.42 -17.82
N ILE A 64 23.32 -16.23 -18.37
CA ILE A 64 23.56 -15.93 -19.79
C ILE A 64 25.01 -16.30 -20.15
N PHE A 65 25.98 -15.89 -19.33
CA PHE A 65 27.41 -16.08 -19.60
C PHE A 65 27.87 -17.54 -19.60
N ILE A 66 27.15 -18.44 -18.92
CA ILE A 66 27.46 -19.88 -18.92
C ILE A 66 27.17 -20.50 -20.31
N PHE A 67 26.23 -19.93 -21.08
CA PHE A 67 25.77 -20.49 -22.36
C PHE A 67 26.24 -19.71 -23.58
N LEU A 68 27.00 -18.62 -23.43
CA LEU A 68 27.49 -17.85 -24.59
C LEU A 68 28.53 -18.68 -25.37
N PRO A 69 28.29 -19.09 -26.63
CA PRO A 69 29.34 -19.58 -27.51
C PRO A 69 30.23 -18.42 -27.97
N LEU A 70 31.01 -17.83 -27.05
CA LEU A 70 31.91 -16.68 -27.30
C LEU A 70 32.90 -16.90 -28.46
N LYS A 71 33.12 -18.15 -28.86
CA LYS A 71 33.95 -18.50 -30.01
C LYS A 71 33.30 -18.16 -31.37
N ASN A 72 31.98 -17.96 -31.44
CA ASN A 72 31.28 -17.65 -32.69
C ASN A 72 31.00 -16.14 -32.83
N LYS A 73 31.76 -15.46 -33.70
CA LYS A 73 31.65 -14.02 -33.96
C LYS A 73 30.24 -13.56 -34.40
N TYR A 74 29.47 -14.42 -35.07
CA TYR A 74 28.11 -14.09 -35.52
C TYR A 74 27.10 -14.05 -34.36
N PHE A 75 27.40 -14.76 -33.27
CA PHE A 75 26.58 -14.78 -32.07
C PHE A 75 26.57 -13.42 -31.35
N CYS A 76 27.76 -12.82 -31.18
CA CYS A 76 27.88 -11.49 -30.60
C CYS A 76 27.11 -10.46 -31.44
N PHE A 77 27.23 -10.54 -32.77
CA PHE A 77 26.49 -9.64 -33.68
C PHE A 77 24.97 -9.79 -33.55
N LEU A 78 24.44 -11.02 -33.46
CA LEU A 78 23.01 -11.27 -33.26
C LEU A 78 22.49 -10.74 -31.92
N ILE A 79 23.27 -10.88 -30.84
CA ILE A 79 22.93 -10.29 -29.54
C ILE A 79 22.89 -8.76 -29.65
N PHE A 80 23.88 -8.14 -30.28
CA PHE A 80 23.90 -6.68 -30.48
C PHE A 80 22.72 -6.20 -31.34
N LEU A 81 22.40 -6.91 -32.42
CA LEU A 81 21.26 -6.60 -33.27
C LEU A 81 19.93 -6.75 -32.52
N PHE A 82 19.80 -7.80 -31.71
CA PHE A 82 18.61 -8.03 -30.89
C PHE A 82 18.43 -6.94 -29.81
N ILE A 83 19.50 -6.62 -29.07
CA ILE A 83 19.51 -5.51 -28.10
C ILE A 83 19.17 -4.18 -28.80
N PHE A 84 19.70 -3.93 -30.00
CA PHE A 84 19.44 -2.72 -30.77
C PHE A 84 17.97 -2.62 -31.22
N LEU A 85 17.39 -3.70 -31.75
CA LEU A 85 15.97 -3.76 -32.15
C LEU A 85 15.04 -3.57 -30.95
N GLU A 86 15.37 -4.15 -29.80
CA GLU A 86 14.58 -3.99 -28.56
C GLU A 86 14.73 -2.59 -27.96
N ILE A 87 15.92 -1.98 -28.02
CA ILE A 87 16.11 -0.57 -27.64
C ILE A 87 15.21 0.34 -28.49
N LEU A 88 15.12 0.09 -29.80
CA LEU A 88 14.22 0.83 -30.68
C LEU A 88 12.74 0.67 -30.27
N LEU A 89 12.32 -0.51 -29.82
CA LEU A 89 10.97 -0.75 -29.30
C LEU A 89 10.69 -0.04 -27.97
N ILE A 90 11.69 0.12 -27.10
CA ILE A 90 11.57 0.87 -25.83
C ILE A 90 11.45 2.38 -26.09
N PHE A 91 12.08 2.89 -27.16
CA PHE A 91 12.05 4.31 -27.53
C PHE A 91 10.84 4.73 -28.37
N ASP A 92 9.93 3.83 -28.74
CA ASP A 92 8.63 4.19 -29.32
C ASP A 92 7.56 4.36 -28.22
N PRO A 93 7.25 5.60 -27.78
CA PRO A 93 6.25 5.85 -26.75
C PRO A 93 4.83 5.44 -27.16
N ASN A 94 4.56 5.20 -28.45
CA ASN A 94 3.23 4.82 -28.93
C ASN A 94 2.91 3.34 -28.67
N LEU A 95 3.91 2.46 -28.52
CA LEU A 95 3.68 1.03 -28.30
C LEU A 95 3.10 0.70 -26.91
N TYR A 96 3.42 1.53 -25.91
CA TYR A 96 2.99 1.34 -24.51
C TYR A 96 1.83 2.26 -24.11
N SER A 97 1.43 3.18 -24.99
CA SER A 97 0.30 4.06 -24.76
C SER A 97 -1.01 3.33 -25.05
N ASN A 98 -1.64 2.77 -24.00
CA ASN A 98 -3.06 2.36 -24.05
C ASN A 98 -4.02 3.56 -24.17
N ARG A 99 -3.52 4.79 -24.37
CA ARG A 99 -4.32 6.00 -24.45
C ARG A 99 -4.48 6.39 -25.92
N LYS A 100 -5.68 6.16 -26.44
CA LYS A 100 -6.12 6.71 -27.72
C LYS A 100 -6.86 8.01 -27.45
N SER A 101 -6.48 9.11 -28.11
CA SER A 101 -7.30 10.31 -28.13
C SER A 101 -8.57 10.02 -28.91
N ILE A 102 -9.72 10.38 -28.35
CA ILE A 102 -11.03 10.14 -28.98
C ILE A 102 -11.68 11.50 -29.21
N LEU A 103 -12.11 11.75 -30.45
CA LEU A 103 -13.00 12.86 -30.79
C LEU A 103 -14.42 12.45 -30.39
N VAL A 104 -14.99 13.15 -29.41
CA VAL A 104 -16.33 12.89 -28.89
C VAL A 104 -17.24 14.05 -29.28
N GLU A 105 -18.00 13.86 -30.36
CA GLU A 105 -18.84 14.92 -30.94
C GLU A 105 -20.28 14.94 -30.38
N ASN A 106 -20.75 13.83 -29.79
CA ASN A 106 -22.16 13.64 -29.39
C ASN A 106 -22.42 13.47 -27.88
N ILE A 107 -21.39 13.39 -27.03
CA ILE A 107 -21.57 13.23 -25.58
C ILE A 107 -21.41 14.59 -24.88
N SER A 108 -22.31 14.90 -23.93
CA SER A 108 -22.20 16.14 -23.16
C SER A 108 -20.90 16.23 -22.34
N GLN A 109 -20.35 17.44 -22.21
CA GLN A 109 -19.10 17.69 -21.48
C GLN A 109 -19.16 17.23 -20.02
N ASN A 110 -20.33 17.31 -19.38
CA ASN A 110 -20.57 16.82 -18.01
C ASN A 110 -20.47 15.28 -17.92
N SER A 111 -21.01 14.55 -18.91
CA SER A 111 -20.89 13.09 -18.99
C SER A 111 -19.45 12.67 -19.29
N ILE A 112 -18.73 13.44 -20.12
CA ILE A 112 -17.30 13.21 -20.41
C ILE A 112 -16.45 13.36 -19.15
N GLU A 113 -16.63 14.43 -18.37
CA GLU A 113 -15.85 14.69 -17.14
C GLU A 113 -16.10 13.67 -16.03
N LYS A 114 -17.26 13.00 -16.02
CA LYS A 114 -17.59 11.95 -15.05
C LYS A 114 -17.03 10.57 -15.39
N ILE A 115 -16.84 10.28 -16.68
CA ILE A 115 -16.45 8.94 -17.15
C ILE A 115 -14.99 8.88 -17.59
N PHE A 116 -14.49 9.90 -18.27
CA PHE A 116 -13.18 9.91 -18.91
C PHE A 116 -12.12 10.60 -18.05
N SER A 117 -10.85 10.24 -18.23
CA SER A 117 -9.73 10.83 -17.49
C SER A 117 -8.97 11.83 -18.36
N LYS A 118 -8.58 12.98 -17.78
CA LYS A 118 -7.71 13.96 -18.46
C LYS A 118 -6.26 13.48 -18.44
N ASN A 119 -5.57 13.55 -19.57
CA ASN A 119 -4.12 13.32 -19.64
C ASN A 119 -3.34 14.57 -19.17
N SER A 120 -2.01 14.47 -19.14
CA SER A 120 -1.12 15.58 -18.75
C SER A 120 -1.24 16.82 -19.64
N ASN A 121 -1.81 16.68 -20.83
CA ASN A 121 -1.97 17.74 -21.82
C ASN A 121 -3.39 18.33 -21.80
N GLY A 122 -4.25 17.89 -20.86
CA GLY A 122 -5.62 18.37 -20.71
C GLY A 122 -6.65 17.71 -21.63
N GLU A 123 -6.23 16.75 -22.48
CA GLU A 123 -7.12 16.03 -23.38
C GLU A 123 -7.80 14.85 -22.66
N PHE A 124 -9.06 14.59 -23.00
CA PHE A 124 -9.79 13.43 -22.48
C PHE A 124 -9.28 12.15 -23.14
N THR A 125 -8.90 11.19 -22.30
CA THR A 125 -8.42 9.87 -22.72
C THR A 125 -9.32 8.78 -22.17
N LEU A 126 -9.63 7.81 -23.04
CA LEU A 126 -10.30 6.59 -22.65
C LEU A 126 -9.29 5.71 -21.91
N VAL A 127 -9.46 5.56 -20.60
CA VAL A 127 -8.72 4.57 -19.83
C VAL A 127 -9.60 3.35 -19.75
N TYR A 128 -9.15 2.26 -20.33
CA TYR A 128 -9.93 1.04 -20.43
C TYR A 128 -10.25 0.44 -19.04
N GLU A 129 -11.53 0.42 -18.69
CA GLU A 129 -12.17 -0.30 -17.58
C GLU A 129 -12.97 -1.52 -18.10
N ASP A 130 -13.26 -2.50 -17.26
CA ASP A 130 -14.15 -3.61 -17.60
C ASP A 130 -15.57 -3.12 -17.97
N LEU A 131 -16.21 -3.74 -18.98
CA LEU A 131 -17.52 -3.32 -19.49
C LEU A 131 -18.60 -3.27 -18.38
N ASN A 132 -18.66 -4.28 -17.50
CA ASN A 132 -19.66 -4.31 -16.44
C ASN A 132 -19.41 -3.18 -15.41
N LYS A 133 -18.14 -2.90 -15.09
CA LYS A 133 -17.76 -1.76 -14.24
C LYS A 133 -18.17 -0.43 -14.86
N LEU A 134 -17.93 -0.25 -16.16
CA LEU A 134 -18.34 0.95 -16.89
C LEU A 134 -19.87 1.11 -16.89
N GLU A 135 -20.62 0.06 -17.20
CA GLU A 135 -22.08 0.08 -17.18
C GLU A 135 -22.62 0.45 -15.79
N THR A 136 -22.03 -0.12 -14.73
CA THR A 136 -22.37 0.20 -13.34
C THR A 136 -22.06 1.67 -13.00
N LYS A 137 -20.93 2.20 -13.47
CA LYS A 137 -20.52 3.60 -13.26
C LYS A 137 -21.49 4.56 -13.96
N ILE A 138 -21.86 4.27 -15.21
CA ILE A 138 -22.84 5.03 -16.00
C ILE A 138 -24.20 5.05 -15.32
N GLU A 139 -24.67 3.90 -14.82
CA GLU A 139 -25.95 3.79 -14.11
C GLU A 139 -25.95 4.54 -12.77
N LYS A 140 -24.84 4.47 -12.03
CA LYS A 140 -24.66 5.19 -10.77
C LYS A 140 -24.69 6.71 -10.96
N GLU A 141 -24.04 7.20 -12.01
CA GLU A 141 -23.95 8.62 -12.36
C GLU A 141 -25.20 9.13 -13.11
N LYS A 142 -26.16 8.25 -13.43
CA LYS A 142 -27.41 8.54 -14.15
C LYS A 142 -27.17 9.26 -15.48
N ILE A 143 -26.19 8.77 -16.25
CA ILE A 143 -25.80 9.39 -17.51
C ILE A 143 -26.82 9.01 -18.60
N PRO A 144 -27.46 10.00 -19.26
CA PRO A 144 -28.47 9.74 -20.29
C PRO A 144 -27.87 9.15 -21.57
N GLU A 145 -26.62 9.47 -21.92
CA GLU A 145 -25.94 9.00 -23.14
C GLU A 145 -25.32 7.58 -23.00
N LYS A 146 -25.94 6.69 -22.21
CA LYS A 146 -25.42 5.33 -21.92
C LYS A 146 -25.07 4.54 -23.19
N GLU A 147 -26.01 4.44 -24.12
CA GLU A 147 -25.87 3.67 -25.36
C GLU A 147 -24.71 4.18 -26.23
N GLU A 148 -24.55 5.50 -26.34
CA GLU A 148 -23.49 6.14 -27.12
C GLU A 148 -22.11 5.94 -26.48
N ILE A 149 -22.01 6.03 -25.16
CA ILE A 149 -20.75 5.76 -24.44
C ILE A 149 -20.35 4.29 -24.60
N ILE A 150 -21.30 3.35 -24.47
CA ILE A 150 -21.03 1.92 -24.62
C ILE A 150 -20.66 1.58 -26.07
N SER A 151 -21.29 2.21 -27.07
CA SER A 151 -20.95 1.97 -28.48
C SER A 151 -19.56 2.51 -28.82
N LEU A 152 -19.22 3.72 -28.37
CA LEU A 152 -17.89 4.30 -28.49
C LEU A 152 -16.83 3.45 -27.79
N TRP A 153 -17.16 2.89 -26.63
CA TRP A 153 -16.33 1.95 -25.90
C TRP A 153 -16.06 0.68 -26.71
N LYS A 154 -17.11 0.06 -27.26
CA LYS A 154 -17.02 -1.16 -28.07
C LYS A 154 -16.32 -0.94 -29.42
N GLN A 155 -16.37 0.25 -29.99
CA GLN A 155 -15.72 0.57 -31.27
C GLN A 155 -14.22 0.83 -31.11
N ASN A 156 -13.80 1.40 -29.98
CA ASN A 156 -12.40 1.74 -29.73
C ASN A 156 -11.61 0.63 -29.02
N ARG A 157 -12.23 -0.52 -28.76
CA ARG A 157 -11.55 -1.63 -28.10
C ARG A 157 -10.63 -2.40 -29.05
N ASN A 158 -9.46 -2.78 -28.56
CA ASN A 158 -8.55 -3.70 -29.25
C ASN A 158 -8.86 -5.17 -28.89
N PHE A 159 -8.16 -6.10 -29.53
CA PHE A 159 -8.34 -7.54 -29.29
C PHE A 159 -8.10 -7.93 -27.83
N LEU A 160 -7.02 -7.42 -27.21
CA LEU A 160 -6.67 -7.67 -25.81
C LEU A 160 -7.77 -7.21 -24.85
N GLN A 161 -8.37 -6.06 -25.14
CA GLN A 161 -9.50 -5.50 -24.39
C GLN A 161 -10.74 -6.38 -24.54
N THR A 162 -11.09 -6.78 -25.75
CA THR A 162 -12.21 -7.71 -25.99
C THR A 162 -12.06 -9.02 -25.21
N LEU A 163 -10.83 -9.54 -25.14
CA LEU A 163 -10.51 -10.72 -24.33
C LEU A 163 -10.69 -10.47 -22.82
N LYS A 164 -10.29 -9.29 -22.31
CA LYS A 164 -10.49 -8.92 -20.89
C LYS A 164 -11.97 -8.89 -20.49
N ASP A 165 -12.83 -8.29 -21.31
CA ASP A 165 -14.29 -8.28 -21.05
C ASP A 165 -14.84 -9.71 -20.98
N TYR A 166 -14.43 -10.58 -21.91
CA TYR A 166 -14.86 -11.97 -21.92
C TYR A 166 -14.43 -12.72 -20.65
N LEU A 167 -13.17 -12.54 -20.24
CA LEU A 167 -12.63 -13.14 -19.01
C LEU A 167 -13.33 -12.61 -17.75
N ALA A 168 -13.72 -11.34 -17.73
CA ALA A 168 -14.43 -10.76 -16.60
C ALA A 168 -15.85 -11.31 -16.41
N ILE A 169 -16.49 -11.78 -17.50
CA ILE A 169 -17.83 -12.39 -17.48
C ILE A 169 -17.78 -13.85 -16.99
N LEU A 170 -16.64 -14.53 -17.13
CA LEU A 170 -16.52 -15.95 -16.77
C LEU A 170 -16.67 -16.17 -15.26
N PRO A 171 -17.61 -17.04 -14.82
CA PRO A 171 -17.75 -17.40 -13.41
C PRO A 171 -16.46 -17.98 -12.83
N LEU A 172 -16.19 -17.68 -11.56
CA LEU A 172 -14.96 -18.09 -10.88
C LEU A 172 -14.75 -19.61 -10.89
N GLN A 173 -15.82 -20.39 -10.77
CA GLN A 173 -15.77 -21.86 -10.77
C GLN A 173 -15.25 -22.41 -12.12
N ILE A 174 -15.75 -21.84 -13.22
CA ILE A 174 -15.28 -22.16 -14.57
C ILE A 174 -13.86 -21.63 -14.75
N GLY A 175 -13.58 -20.44 -14.20
CA GLY A 175 -12.25 -19.85 -14.18
C GLY A 175 -11.20 -20.76 -13.55
N TYR A 176 -11.48 -21.34 -12.38
CA TYR A 176 -10.56 -22.28 -11.72
C TYR A 176 -10.29 -23.52 -12.56
N LEU A 177 -11.29 -24.05 -13.24
CA LEU A 177 -11.09 -25.17 -14.18
C LEU A 177 -10.16 -24.76 -15.33
N ILE A 178 -10.36 -23.58 -15.90
CA ILE A 178 -9.49 -23.06 -16.97
C ILE A 178 -8.05 -22.90 -16.46
N ILE A 179 -7.85 -22.29 -15.28
CA ILE A 179 -6.52 -22.13 -14.68
C ILE A 179 -5.89 -23.49 -14.44
N PHE A 180 -6.62 -24.42 -13.83
CA PHE A 180 -6.14 -25.78 -13.60
C PHE A 180 -5.70 -26.45 -14.91
N LEU A 181 -6.50 -26.34 -15.97
CA LEU A 181 -6.18 -26.88 -17.29
C LEU A 181 -4.92 -26.22 -17.89
N MET A 182 -4.75 -24.91 -17.71
CA MET A 182 -3.55 -24.18 -18.14
C MET A 182 -2.27 -24.67 -17.46
N PHE A 183 -2.34 -25.24 -16.25
CA PHE A 183 -1.18 -25.81 -15.56
C PHE A 183 -1.00 -27.30 -15.85
N ILE A 184 -2.08 -28.08 -15.85
CA ILE A 184 -2.01 -29.54 -15.97
C ILE A 184 -1.68 -29.98 -17.40
N ILE A 185 -2.20 -29.30 -18.44
CA ILE A 185 -1.97 -29.68 -19.83
C ILE A 185 -0.47 -29.55 -20.19
N PRO A 186 0.20 -28.40 -19.95
CA PRO A 186 1.64 -28.30 -20.19
C PRO A 186 2.44 -29.28 -19.35
N PHE A 187 2.06 -29.49 -18.08
CA PHE A 187 2.71 -30.49 -17.23
C PHE A 187 2.65 -31.88 -17.85
N LEU A 188 1.47 -32.34 -18.28
CA LEU A 188 1.28 -33.66 -18.90
C LEU A 188 2.06 -33.79 -20.20
N ILE A 189 2.03 -32.77 -21.07
CA ILE A 189 2.77 -32.76 -22.34
C ILE A 189 4.28 -32.86 -22.08
N LEU A 190 4.81 -32.05 -21.17
CA LEU A 190 6.23 -32.04 -20.83
C LEU A 190 6.64 -33.36 -20.16
N ASN A 191 5.84 -33.87 -19.23
CA ASN A 191 6.12 -35.12 -18.55
C ASN A 191 6.13 -36.32 -19.52
N TYR A 192 5.21 -36.34 -20.49
CA TYR A 192 5.15 -37.36 -21.55
C TYR A 192 6.32 -37.25 -22.54
N SER A 193 6.73 -36.03 -22.90
CA SER A 193 7.79 -35.78 -23.89
C SER A 193 9.19 -36.12 -23.37
N LEU A 194 9.37 -36.20 -22.05
CA LEU A 194 10.65 -36.48 -21.42
C LEU A 194 10.87 -37.99 -21.25
N LYS A 195 11.94 -38.52 -21.87
CA LYS A 195 12.37 -39.92 -21.73
C LYS A 195 12.71 -40.26 -20.27
N ASP A 196 12.45 -41.49 -19.84
CA ASP A 196 12.71 -41.95 -18.47
C ASP A 196 14.18 -42.36 -18.26
N PHE A 197 14.94 -41.48 -17.60
CA PHE A 197 16.30 -41.71 -17.11
C PHE A 197 16.48 -41.00 -15.76
N GLU A 198 17.46 -41.39 -14.96
CA GLU A 198 17.68 -40.85 -13.59
C GLU A 198 17.76 -39.31 -13.53
N LYS A 199 18.32 -38.67 -14.56
CA LYS A 199 18.43 -37.19 -14.63
C LYS A 199 17.11 -36.51 -15.04
N SER A 200 16.29 -37.16 -15.87
CA SER A 200 14.96 -36.62 -16.21
C SER A 200 13.98 -36.78 -15.05
N PHE A 201 14.20 -37.73 -14.15
CA PHE A 201 13.43 -37.86 -12.91
C PHE A 201 13.52 -36.62 -12.04
N ILE A 202 14.72 -36.07 -11.81
CA ILE A 202 14.90 -34.85 -10.99
C ILE A 202 14.23 -33.64 -11.66
N PHE A 203 14.34 -33.54 -13.00
CA PHE A 203 13.65 -32.49 -13.75
C PHE A 203 12.14 -32.62 -13.64
N LYS A 204 11.58 -33.83 -13.81
CA LYS A 204 10.15 -34.13 -13.68
C LYS A 204 9.64 -33.83 -12.27
N LEU A 205 10.43 -34.14 -11.23
CA LEU A 205 10.10 -33.83 -9.85
C LEU A 205 10.03 -32.31 -9.61
N ASN A 206 11.03 -31.56 -10.08
CA ASN A 206 11.03 -30.10 -9.99
C ASN A 206 9.87 -29.48 -10.81
N LEU A 207 9.58 -30.02 -12.00
CA LEU A 207 8.45 -29.60 -12.83
C LEU A 207 7.11 -29.83 -12.13
N ALA A 208 6.92 -30.99 -11.50
CA ALA A 208 5.72 -31.30 -10.73
C ALA A 208 5.55 -30.36 -9.54
N PHE A 209 6.62 -30.18 -8.75
CA PHE A 209 6.62 -29.26 -7.61
C PHE A 209 6.34 -27.81 -8.05
N ALA A 210 7.01 -27.33 -9.10
CA ALA A 210 6.80 -26.01 -9.66
C ALA A 210 5.35 -25.82 -10.12
N THR A 211 4.79 -26.81 -10.82
CA THR A 211 3.40 -26.76 -11.31
C THR A 211 2.41 -26.62 -10.13
N ILE A 212 2.57 -27.43 -9.09
CA ILE A 212 1.73 -27.39 -7.89
C ILE A 212 1.89 -26.05 -7.16
N TYR A 213 3.14 -25.62 -6.92
CA TYR A 213 3.43 -24.40 -6.20
C TYR A 213 2.90 -23.17 -6.93
N ILE A 214 3.19 -23.04 -8.23
CA ILE A 214 2.76 -21.88 -9.03
C ILE A 214 1.24 -21.86 -9.16
N PHE A 215 0.59 -23.02 -9.26
CA PHE A 215 -0.87 -23.11 -9.24
C PHE A 215 -1.44 -22.58 -7.91
N PHE A 216 -0.95 -23.07 -6.76
CA PHE A 216 -1.41 -22.59 -5.45
C PHE A 216 -1.12 -21.12 -5.22
N TRP A 217 0.06 -20.66 -5.64
CA TRP A 217 0.42 -19.26 -5.60
C TRP A 217 -0.54 -18.44 -6.48
N CYS A 218 -0.83 -18.86 -7.71
CA CYS A 218 -1.76 -18.18 -8.60
C CYS A 218 -3.14 -17.98 -7.95
N ILE A 219 -3.69 -19.04 -7.34
CA ILE A 219 -5.05 -18.99 -6.77
C ILE A 219 -5.13 -18.34 -5.38
N SER A 220 -4.04 -18.37 -4.59
CA SER A 220 -4.09 -18.01 -3.16
C SER A 220 -3.31 -16.75 -2.80
N SER A 221 -2.42 -16.26 -3.68
CA SER A 221 -1.51 -15.16 -3.34
C SER A 221 -1.91 -13.81 -3.91
N PHE A 222 -2.98 -13.74 -4.71
CA PHE A 222 -3.38 -12.54 -5.44
C PHE A 222 -2.24 -11.89 -6.27
N GLY A 223 -1.28 -12.68 -6.75
CA GLY A 223 -0.14 -12.18 -7.52
C GLY A 223 0.91 -11.42 -6.68
N ILE A 224 0.90 -11.57 -5.35
CA ILE A 224 1.91 -10.98 -4.48
C ILE A 224 3.25 -11.68 -4.72
N VAL A 225 4.20 -10.93 -5.27
CA VAL A 225 5.47 -11.44 -5.81
C VAL A 225 6.27 -12.23 -4.78
N TRP A 226 6.33 -11.75 -3.54
CA TRP A 226 7.14 -12.38 -2.47
C TRP A 226 6.66 -13.77 -2.09
N TYR A 227 5.35 -14.02 -2.16
CA TYR A 227 4.79 -15.35 -1.94
C TYR A 227 5.13 -16.30 -3.09
N GLY A 228 5.59 -15.77 -4.22
CA GLY A 228 6.03 -16.51 -5.39
C GLY A 228 7.54 -16.79 -5.42
N ILE A 229 8.31 -16.42 -4.39
CA ILE A 229 9.78 -16.44 -4.50
C ILE A 229 10.35 -17.83 -4.84
N THR A 230 9.72 -18.90 -4.33
CA THR A 230 10.05 -20.28 -4.62
C THR A 230 9.90 -20.64 -6.10
N MET A 231 8.97 -20.01 -6.82
CA MET A 231 8.83 -20.18 -8.28
C MET A 231 10.12 -19.80 -9.01
N TYR A 232 10.77 -18.70 -8.60
CA TYR A 232 12.02 -18.27 -9.23
C TYR A 232 13.13 -19.30 -9.01
N PHE A 233 13.25 -19.88 -7.82
CA PHE A 233 14.21 -20.95 -7.57
C PHE A 233 13.91 -22.21 -8.40
N CYS A 234 12.64 -22.61 -8.51
CA CYS A 234 12.25 -23.74 -9.34
C CYS A 234 12.58 -23.50 -10.82
N LEU A 235 12.32 -22.28 -11.31
CA LEU A 235 12.66 -21.85 -12.66
C LEU A 235 14.18 -21.89 -12.89
N LEU A 236 14.97 -21.32 -11.97
CA LEU A 236 16.43 -21.33 -12.01
C LEU A 236 16.98 -22.77 -12.04
N LEU A 237 16.39 -23.68 -11.28
CA LEU A 237 16.75 -25.11 -11.30
C LEU A 237 16.41 -25.77 -12.63
N MET A 238 15.21 -25.55 -13.20
CA MET A 238 14.85 -26.08 -14.52
C MET A 238 15.79 -25.57 -15.61
N ILE A 239 16.08 -24.27 -15.57
CA ILE A 239 17.06 -23.61 -16.42
C ILE A 239 18.43 -24.28 -16.27
N GLY A 240 18.91 -24.46 -15.04
CA GLY A 240 20.20 -25.10 -14.72
C GLY A 240 20.29 -26.54 -15.21
N PHE A 241 19.20 -27.30 -15.18
CA PHE A 241 19.18 -28.66 -15.75
C PHE A 241 19.22 -28.66 -17.28
N GLY A 242 18.42 -27.82 -17.94
CA GLY A 242 18.44 -27.69 -19.41
C GLY A 242 19.81 -27.25 -19.92
N ALA A 243 20.41 -26.31 -19.21
CA ALA A 243 21.78 -25.85 -19.35
C ALA A 243 22.85 -26.96 -19.27
N LEU A 244 22.80 -27.78 -18.21
CA LEU A 244 23.73 -28.89 -18.02
C LEU A 244 23.62 -29.89 -19.17
N GLU A 245 22.42 -30.11 -19.71
CA GLU A 245 22.24 -31.02 -20.84
C GLU A 245 22.76 -30.42 -22.15
N LEU A 246 22.49 -29.13 -22.42
CA LEU A 246 23.05 -28.41 -23.56
C LEU A 246 24.59 -28.41 -23.58
N SER A 247 25.23 -28.37 -22.41
CA SER A 247 26.70 -28.37 -22.29
C SER A 247 27.38 -29.67 -22.72
N LYS A 248 26.64 -30.79 -22.76
CA LYS A 248 27.16 -32.13 -23.07
C LYS A 248 27.19 -32.44 -24.56
N TYR A 249 26.54 -31.62 -25.40
CA TYR A 249 26.60 -31.82 -26.84
C TYR A 249 28.03 -31.58 -27.35
N GLU A 250 28.62 -32.63 -27.96
CA GLU A 250 29.95 -32.64 -28.58
C GLU A 250 30.04 -31.70 -29.80
N GLU A 251 31.27 -31.42 -30.27
CA GLU A 251 31.54 -30.54 -31.43
C GLU A 251 30.79 -30.98 -32.71
N THR A 252 30.49 -32.26 -32.87
CA THR A 252 29.72 -32.84 -33.99
C THR A 252 28.27 -32.36 -34.04
N ASN A 253 27.67 -31.97 -32.90
CA ASN A 253 26.33 -31.38 -32.78
C ASN A 253 26.38 -29.86 -32.48
N SER A 254 27.44 -29.17 -32.92
CA SER A 254 27.68 -27.74 -32.67
C SER A 254 26.51 -26.82 -33.05
N GLN A 255 25.74 -27.17 -34.09
CA GLN A 255 24.55 -26.40 -34.49
C GLN A 255 23.43 -26.48 -33.45
N GLN A 256 23.15 -27.66 -32.88
CA GLN A 256 22.10 -27.81 -31.86
C GLN A 256 22.47 -27.06 -30.58
N ARG A 257 23.74 -27.12 -30.18
CA ARG A 257 24.26 -26.35 -29.05
C ARG A 257 24.17 -24.84 -29.30
N PHE A 258 24.49 -24.38 -30.51
CA PHE A 258 24.38 -22.98 -30.91
C PHE A 258 22.93 -22.48 -30.89
N PHE A 259 22.00 -23.19 -31.55
CA PHE A 259 20.60 -22.81 -31.61
C PHE A 259 19.92 -22.89 -30.23
N GLY A 260 20.21 -23.93 -29.45
CA GLY A 260 19.69 -24.06 -28.08
C GLY A 260 20.17 -22.92 -27.17
N SER A 261 21.45 -22.55 -27.28
CA SER A 261 22.00 -21.40 -26.54
C SER A 261 21.41 -20.08 -27.01
N LEU A 262 21.18 -19.90 -28.31
CA LEU A 262 20.54 -18.71 -28.88
C LEU A 262 19.11 -18.54 -28.37
N VAL A 263 18.29 -19.60 -28.45
CA VAL A 263 16.90 -19.58 -27.92
C VAL A 263 16.89 -19.23 -26.43
N PHE A 264 17.80 -19.83 -25.67
CA PHE A 264 17.90 -19.60 -24.24
C PHE A 264 18.29 -18.15 -23.89
N VAL A 265 19.27 -17.58 -24.59
CA VAL A 265 19.67 -16.17 -24.42
C VAL A 265 18.56 -15.23 -24.85
N THR A 266 17.86 -15.52 -25.95
CA THR A 266 16.70 -14.73 -26.39
C THR A 266 15.60 -14.70 -25.34
N ILE A 267 15.25 -15.85 -24.74
CA ILE A 267 14.24 -15.90 -23.67
C ILE A 267 14.63 -15.03 -22.48
N ILE A 268 15.88 -15.12 -22.00
CA ILE A 268 16.32 -14.30 -20.86
C ILE A 268 16.37 -12.82 -21.22
N LEU A 269 16.87 -12.46 -22.41
CA LEU A 269 16.95 -11.07 -22.84
C LEU A 269 15.57 -10.45 -23.07
N SER A 270 14.65 -11.14 -23.72
CA SER A 270 13.25 -10.70 -23.85
C SER A 270 12.62 -10.52 -22.48
N PHE A 271 12.88 -11.42 -21.53
CA PHE A 271 12.36 -11.27 -20.18
C PHE A 271 12.94 -10.03 -19.47
N LEU A 272 14.26 -9.80 -19.51
CA LEU A 272 14.92 -8.63 -18.92
C LEU A 272 14.42 -7.30 -19.54
N LEU A 273 14.29 -7.25 -20.86
CA LEU A 273 13.97 -6.02 -21.60
C LEU A 273 12.48 -5.71 -21.63
N CYS A 274 11.59 -6.71 -21.63
CA CYS A 274 10.14 -6.48 -21.62
C CYS A 274 9.54 -6.37 -20.21
N THR A 275 10.28 -6.79 -19.16
CA THR A 275 9.76 -6.75 -17.78
C THR A 275 10.65 -5.91 -16.86
N SER A 276 11.91 -6.29 -16.68
CA SER A 276 12.77 -5.75 -15.63
C SER A 276 13.18 -4.31 -15.89
N VAL A 277 13.56 -3.99 -17.14
CA VAL A 277 13.93 -2.64 -17.55
C VAL A 277 12.72 -1.69 -17.53
N PRO A 278 11.55 -2.01 -18.14
CA PRO A 278 10.36 -1.19 -18.04
C PRO A 278 9.88 -0.98 -16.61
N HIS A 279 9.92 -2.02 -15.78
CA HIS A 279 9.58 -1.91 -14.35
C HIS A 279 10.54 -0.98 -13.61
N THR A 280 11.86 -1.14 -13.81
CA THR A 280 12.88 -0.25 -13.23
C THR A 280 12.66 1.20 -13.67
N ILE A 281 12.43 1.45 -14.96
CA ILE A 281 12.19 2.80 -15.50
C ILE A 281 10.89 3.38 -14.94
N SER A 282 9.82 2.59 -14.87
CA SER A 282 8.54 3.00 -14.25
C SER A 282 8.74 3.39 -12.79
N ASN A 283 9.47 2.57 -12.02
CA ASN A 283 9.82 2.84 -10.63
C ASN A 283 10.71 4.07 -10.47
N LEU A 284 11.64 4.32 -11.39
CA LEU A 284 12.46 5.53 -11.43
C LEU A 284 11.63 6.79 -11.71
N LYS A 285 10.68 6.70 -12.66
CA LYS A 285 9.75 7.78 -13.02
C LYS A 285 8.68 8.03 -11.95
N GLY A 286 8.36 7.05 -11.10
CA GLY A 286 7.48 7.19 -9.95
C GLY A 286 7.98 8.28 -9.00
N ILE A 287 7.34 9.45 -9.05
CA ILE A 287 7.83 10.79 -8.68
C ILE A 287 8.27 11.01 -7.20
N ALA A 288 8.17 10.04 -6.30
CA ALA A 288 8.26 10.33 -4.86
C ALA A 288 9.67 10.49 -4.24
N TYR A 289 10.77 10.14 -4.92
CA TYR A 289 12.09 9.99 -4.26
C TYR A 289 13.32 10.32 -5.12
N VAL A 290 13.24 11.30 -6.03
CA VAL A 290 14.41 11.70 -6.83
C VAL A 290 15.58 12.06 -5.92
N ASP A 291 15.34 12.81 -4.84
CA ASP A 291 16.40 13.26 -3.93
C ASP A 291 17.07 12.12 -3.14
N TYR A 292 16.34 11.09 -2.70
CA TYR A 292 16.95 9.89 -2.10
C TYR A 292 17.74 9.09 -3.15
N LYS A 293 17.18 8.89 -4.35
CA LYS A 293 17.81 8.12 -5.44
C LYS A 293 19.09 8.76 -5.95
N ILE A 294 19.21 10.09 -5.88
CA ILE A 294 20.43 10.83 -6.24
C ILE A 294 21.31 11.16 -5.01
N GLY A 295 20.98 10.62 -3.83
CA GLY A 295 21.80 10.75 -2.61
C GLY A 295 21.79 12.12 -1.94
N LYS A 296 20.81 12.98 -2.21
CA LYS A 296 20.65 14.29 -1.55
C LYS A 296 20.10 14.19 -0.13
N THR A 297 19.26 13.22 0.16
CA THR A 297 18.70 12.95 1.49
C THR A 297 18.97 11.51 1.89
N ASP A 298 19.21 11.26 3.18
CA ASP A 298 19.35 9.90 3.70
C ASP A 298 18.00 9.28 4.07
N TYR A 299 17.97 7.95 4.29
CA TYR A 299 16.73 7.23 4.64
C TYR A 299 16.10 7.73 5.95
N LEU A 300 16.91 8.18 6.92
CA LEU A 300 16.44 8.64 8.23
C LEU A 300 15.76 9.99 8.08
N GLU A 301 16.45 10.98 7.49
CA GLU A 301 15.90 12.31 7.23
C GLU A 301 14.57 12.21 6.48
N ASN A 302 14.54 11.39 5.43
CA ASN A 302 13.36 11.18 4.61
C ASN A 302 12.18 10.54 5.37
N THR A 303 12.46 9.61 6.29
CA THR A 303 11.41 8.99 7.12
C THR A 303 10.72 10.02 8.02
N PHE A 304 11.49 10.92 8.63
CA PHE A 304 10.96 11.95 9.54
C PHE A 304 10.44 13.21 8.81
N ASP A 305 10.98 13.55 7.65
CA ASP A 305 10.56 14.74 6.88
C ASP A 305 9.25 14.52 6.12
N LEU A 306 8.97 13.29 5.70
CA LEU A 306 7.73 12.97 4.99
C LEU A 306 6.52 12.77 5.91
N HIS A 307 6.75 12.58 7.21
CA HIS A 307 5.69 12.23 8.13
C HIS A 307 5.68 13.19 9.33
N TYR A 308 4.62 13.97 9.39
CA TYR A 308 4.40 14.91 10.48
C TYR A 308 4.36 14.20 11.84
N ASN A 309 5.07 14.75 12.83
CA ASN A 309 5.17 14.29 14.22
C ASN A 309 5.85 12.92 14.46
N TYR A 310 6.50 12.31 13.47
CA TYR A 310 7.21 11.03 13.69
C TYR A 310 8.29 11.13 14.77
N ASP A 311 8.96 12.28 14.85
CA ASP A 311 9.89 12.65 15.90
C ASP A 311 9.22 12.55 17.28
N LYS A 312 8.06 13.20 17.47
CA LYS A 312 7.29 13.16 18.72
C LYS A 312 6.84 11.75 19.07
N ILE A 313 6.29 11.04 18.09
CA ILE A 313 5.72 9.70 18.26
C ILE A 313 6.79 8.72 18.70
N PHE A 314 7.86 8.59 17.93
CA PHE A 314 8.87 7.57 18.22
C PHE A 314 9.77 7.98 19.38
N PHE A 315 9.93 9.28 19.66
CA PHE A 315 10.55 9.72 20.90
C PHE A 315 9.75 9.29 22.13
N GLU A 316 8.41 9.33 22.09
CA GLU A 316 7.57 8.81 23.17
C GLU A 316 7.63 7.27 23.25
N LEU A 317 7.50 6.58 22.12
CA LEU A 317 7.37 5.13 22.09
C LEU A 317 8.69 4.40 22.31
N ASN A 318 9.83 4.94 21.88
CA ASN A 318 11.10 4.21 21.87
C ASN A 318 12.09 4.70 22.94
N ILE A 319 11.98 5.93 23.43
CA ILE A 319 12.89 6.47 24.45
C ILE A 319 12.25 6.39 25.83
N ASP A 320 12.98 5.81 26.79
CA ASP A 320 12.55 5.72 28.19
C ASP A 320 12.28 7.13 28.75
N GLU A 321 11.13 7.28 29.37
CA GLU A 321 10.61 8.54 29.89
C GLU A 321 11.59 9.26 30.82
N ASN A 322 12.28 8.51 31.67
CA ASN A 322 13.25 9.05 32.63
C ASN A 322 14.60 9.38 31.99
N LYS A 323 14.82 8.98 30.73
CA LYS A 323 16.07 9.12 30.00
C LYS A 323 15.99 10.02 28.78
N LYS A 324 14.82 10.58 28.49
CA LYS A 324 14.60 11.52 27.37
C LYS A 324 15.55 12.71 27.36
N PHE A 325 15.78 13.33 28.52
CA PHE A 325 16.71 14.47 28.63
C PHE A 325 18.17 14.04 28.39
N ASP A 326 18.60 12.96 29.04
CA ASP A 326 19.95 12.39 28.86
C ASP A 326 20.21 12.00 27.41
N PHE A 327 19.19 11.42 26.74
CA PHE A 327 19.23 11.09 25.32
C PHE A 327 19.47 12.32 24.45
N LEU A 328 18.71 13.40 24.68
CA LEU A 328 18.86 14.64 23.91
C LEU A 328 20.23 15.28 24.14
N LYS A 329 20.69 15.33 25.40
CA LYS A 329 22.02 15.84 25.75
C LYS A 329 23.14 15.07 25.05
N LYS A 330 22.98 13.76 24.88
CA LYS A 330 23.95 12.91 24.16
C LYS A 330 23.86 13.07 22.63
N SER A 331 22.68 13.38 22.11
CA SER A 331 22.40 13.39 20.67
C SER A 331 22.69 14.73 20.00
N ILE A 332 22.65 15.83 20.76
CA ILE A 332 22.83 17.21 20.28
C ILE A 332 24.26 17.69 20.59
N ASP A 333 24.89 18.38 19.64
CA ASP A 333 26.20 19.02 19.87
C ASP A 333 26.14 19.97 21.08
N GLU A 334 27.12 19.85 21.97
CA GLU A 334 27.15 20.57 23.25
C GLU A 334 27.08 22.09 23.09
N ASN A 335 27.64 22.66 22.01
CA ASN A 335 27.59 24.10 21.76
C ASN A 335 26.16 24.54 21.41
N ILE A 336 25.48 23.77 20.55
CA ILE A 336 24.08 24.03 20.20
C ILE A 336 23.18 23.91 21.43
N LEU A 337 23.43 22.90 22.27
CA LEU A 337 22.66 22.66 23.49
C LEU A 337 22.82 23.80 24.51
N LYS A 338 24.05 24.26 24.75
CA LYS A 338 24.34 25.31 25.74
C LYS A 338 23.85 26.69 25.29
N ASP A 339 23.98 27.01 24.01
CA ASP A 339 23.67 28.36 23.52
C ASP A 339 22.15 28.61 23.46
N GLU A 340 21.32 27.57 23.26
CA GLU A 340 19.94 27.74 22.77
C GLU A 340 18.87 26.91 23.50
N PHE A 341 19.29 25.91 24.28
CA PHE A 341 18.40 24.95 24.95
C PHE A 341 18.62 24.87 26.48
N PHE A 342 19.49 25.71 27.04
CA PHE A 342 19.77 25.72 28.47
C PHE A 342 18.55 26.23 29.25
N GLY A 343 17.91 25.35 30.04
CA GLY A 343 16.85 25.71 30.98
C GLY A 343 15.41 25.77 30.44
N MET A 344 15.11 25.25 29.24
CA MET A 344 13.73 25.21 28.72
C MET A 344 13.15 23.80 28.56
N GLU A 345 11.89 23.63 28.95
CA GLU A 345 11.00 22.52 28.57
C GLU A 345 10.56 22.64 27.10
N LYS A 346 11.49 22.59 26.14
CA LYS A 346 11.12 22.49 24.72
C LYS A 346 10.75 21.05 24.37
N SER A 347 9.71 20.90 23.58
CA SER A 347 9.32 19.62 23.01
C SER A 347 10.35 19.14 21.98
N ILE A 348 10.41 17.83 21.75
CA ILE A 348 11.29 17.24 20.71
C ILE A 348 11.03 17.84 19.33
N SER A 349 9.78 18.17 18.99
CA SER A 349 9.43 18.75 17.70
C SER A 349 10.00 20.15 17.53
N GLU A 350 9.98 20.99 18.57
CA GLU A 350 10.61 22.31 18.51
C GLU A 350 12.13 22.21 18.37
N ILE A 351 12.76 21.24 19.03
CA ILE A 351 14.20 20.97 18.91
C ILE A 351 14.52 20.53 17.47
N VAL A 352 13.77 19.58 16.93
CA VAL A 352 13.95 19.07 15.57
C VAL A 352 13.75 20.16 14.52
N ASP A 353 12.68 20.96 14.63
CA ASP A 353 12.41 22.07 13.71
C ASP A 353 13.53 23.11 13.73
N PHE A 354 14.03 23.45 14.91
CA PHE A 354 15.17 24.36 15.05
C PHE A 354 16.43 23.81 14.37
N LEU A 355 16.76 22.55 14.62
CA LEU A 355 17.94 21.92 14.02
C LEU A 355 17.78 21.81 12.50
N LYS A 356 16.57 21.56 11.98
CA LYS A 356 16.29 21.56 10.53
C LYS A 356 16.58 22.92 9.91
N ILE A 357 16.16 24.01 10.57
CA ILE A 357 16.43 25.37 10.10
C ILE A 357 17.94 25.64 10.06
N LYS A 358 18.69 25.32 11.12
CA LYS A 358 20.15 25.49 11.15
C LYS A 358 20.87 24.62 10.10
N ALA A 359 20.48 23.37 9.97
CA ALA A 359 21.05 22.44 8.99
C ALA A 359 20.81 22.93 7.55
N LYS A 360 19.61 23.46 7.25
CA LYS A 360 19.30 24.06 5.95
C LYS A 360 20.14 25.30 5.64
N ASN A 361 20.56 26.04 6.67
CA ASN A 361 21.47 27.18 6.56
C ASN A 361 22.96 26.77 6.49
N GLY A 362 23.26 25.47 6.40
CA GLY A 362 24.63 24.95 6.22
C GLY A 362 25.35 24.55 7.50
N ASP A 363 24.68 24.57 8.66
CA ASP A 363 25.28 24.14 9.93
C ASP A 363 25.45 22.60 9.97
N LYS A 364 26.70 22.15 9.84
CA LYS A 364 27.06 20.73 9.87
C LYS A 364 26.80 20.07 11.22
N LYS A 365 26.95 20.79 12.34
CA LYS A 365 26.71 20.26 13.69
C LYS A 365 25.23 20.04 13.93
N ALA A 366 24.39 20.95 13.45
CA ALA A 366 22.94 20.79 13.49
C ALA A 366 22.49 19.58 12.65
N LYS A 367 23.06 19.42 11.45
CA LYS A 367 22.78 18.25 10.60
C LYS A 367 23.18 16.92 11.26
N GLU A 368 24.36 16.85 11.87
CA GLU A 368 24.79 15.64 12.60
C GLU A 368 23.92 15.38 13.83
N SER A 369 23.52 16.43 14.56
CA SER A 369 22.62 16.32 15.71
C SER A 369 21.25 15.75 15.31
N LEU A 370 20.67 16.20 14.19
CA LEU A 370 19.43 15.62 13.64
C LEU A 370 19.58 14.14 13.35
N LYS A 371 20.66 13.76 12.67
CA LYS A 371 20.92 12.37 12.32
C LYS A 371 21.07 11.50 13.56
N ASN A 372 21.75 11.99 14.60
CA ASN A 372 21.89 11.30 15.88
C ASN A 372 20.54 11.12 16.59
N ILE A 373 19.70 12.16 16.61
CA ILE A 373 18.34 12.08 17.15
C ILE A 373 17.52 11.02 16.40
N TYR A 374 17.45 11.11 15.07
CA TYR A 374 16.65 10.18 14.27
C TYR A 374 17.12 8.73 14.40
N LYS A 375 18.44 8.50 14.31
CA LYS A 375 19.02 7.17 14.49
C LYS A 375 18.74 6.64 15.90
N GLY A 376 18.94 7.47 16.92
CA GLY A 376 18.77 7.09 18.32
C GLY A 376 17.31 6.85 18.71
N ILE A 377 16.36 7.57 18.11
CA ILE A 377 14.92 7.35 18.29
C ILE A 377 14.49 6.02 17.66
N LEU A 378 14.91 5.73 16.42
CA LEU A 378 14.50 4.50 15.75
C LEU A 378 15.23 3.26 16.28
N ASN A 379 16.47 3.41 16.73
CA ASN A 379 17.32 2.34 17.22
C ASN A 379 18.01 2.75 18.54
N PRO A 380 17.25 2.88 19.64
CA PRO A 380 17.81 3.26 20.92
C PRO A 380 18.77 2.18 21.45
N THR A 381 19.83 2.61 22.14
CA THR A 381 20.65 1.70 22.94
C THR A 381 19.87 1.24 24.17
N LYS A 382 20.25 0.10 24.76
CA LYS A 382 19.58 -0.45 25.96
C LYS A 382 19.39 0.55 27.11
N ASP A 383 20.33 1.48 27.28
CA ASP A 383 20.27 2.52 28.33
C ASP A 383 19.15 3.56 28.13
N PHE A 384 18.67 3.72 26.89
CA PHE A 384 17.62 4.68 26.52
C PHE A 384 16.33 3.99 26.05
N GLU A 385 16.33 2.68 25.90
CA GLU A 385 15.21 1.95 25.30
C GLU A 385 14.00 1.89 26.24
N ASN A 386 12.85 2.34 25.75
CA ASN A 386 11.57 2.18 26.44
C ASN A 386 11.11 0.72 26.36
N ASN A 387 10.77 0.11 27.49
CA ASN A 387 10.27 -1.26 27.55
C ASN A 387 8.74 -1.36 27.68
N GLY A 388 8.02 -0.24 27.63
CA GLY A 388 6.55 -0.23 27.76
C GLY A 388 5.87 -1.01 26.65
N ASN A 389 4.91 -1.87 27.01
CA ASN A 389 4.11 -2.64 26.05
C ASN A 389 3.06 -1.76 25.36
N ILE A 390 2.71 -2.16 24.14
CA ILE A 390 1.92 -1.39 23.20
C ILE A 390 0.80 -2.26 22.66
N PHE A 391 -0.44 -1.79 22.82
CA PHE A 391 -1.60 -2.37 22.17
C PHE A 391 -1.83 -1.66 20.83
N ARG A 392 -1.80 -2.39 19.72
CA ARG A 392 -1.87 -1.83 18.36
C ARG A 392 -3.10 -2.33 17.62
N ILE A 393 -3.76 -1.41 16.92
CA ILE A 393 -4.87 -1.64 16.00
C ILE A 393 -4.47 -1.05 14.65
N GLY A 394 -4.01 -1.87 13.70
CA GLY A 394 -3.93 -1.53 12.26
C GLY A 394 -2.79 -0.60 11.79
N THR A 395 -2.21 0.27 12.63
CA THR A 395 -1.27 1.34 12.18
C THR A 395 0.04 0.84 11.56
N PHE A 396 0.66 1.53 10.59
CA PHE A 396 1.97 1.09 10.05
C PHE A 396 3.17 1.37 10.99
N PHE A 397 2.97 1.95 12.17
CA PHE A 397 4.05 2.35 13.07
C PHE A 397 4.88 1.20 13.63
N LYS A 398 4.37 -0.05 13.60
CA LYS A 398 5.09 -1.23 14.11
C LYS A 398 6.52 -1.34 13.57
N TYR A 399 6.76 -0.98 12.32
CA TYR A 399 8.08 -1.09 11.69
C TYR A 399 9.15 -0.15 12.28
N TYR A 400 8.73 0.89 13.01
CA TYR A 400 9.61 1.90 13.59
C TYR A 400 9.66 1.84 15.13
N ILE A 401 8.94 0.90 15.74
CA ILE A 401 8.95 0.68 17.19
C ILE A 401 10.15 -0.20 17.55
N SER A 402 10.96 0.25 18.52
CA SER A 402 12.09 -0.54 19.03
C SER A 402 11.60 -1.80 19.73
N SER A 403 12.27 -2.93 19.50
CA SER A 403 11.89 -4.24 20.07
C SER A 403 10.41 -4.62 19.83
N ASN A 404 9.87 -4.27 18.65
CA ASN A 404 8.44 -4.46 18.32
C ASN A 404 7.94 -5.91 18.51
N GLN A 405 8.79 -6.92 18.30
CA GLN A 405 8.41 -8.32 18.44
C GLN A 405 8.09 -8.72 19.89
N LYS A 406 8.58 -7.96 20.87
CA LYS A 406 8.35 -8.22 22.29
C LYS A 406 7.29 -7.30 22.89
N ARG A 407 7.21 -6.07 22.41
CA ARG A 407 6.41 -5.00 23.03
C ARG A 407 5.05 -4.78 22.39
N VAL A 408 4.84 -5.21 21.14
CA VAL A 408 3.61 -4.91 20.39
C VAL A 408 2.66 -6.10 20.40
N PHE A 409 1.48 -5.92 20.97
CA PHE A 409 0.34 -6.81 20.84
C PHE A 409 -0.61 -6.28 19.76
N GLU A 410 -0.99 -7.11 18.80
CA GLU A 410 -1.85 -6.72 17.68
C GLU A 410 -3.29 -7.20 17.89
N ASP A 411 -4.25 -6.29 17.76
CA ASP A 411 -5.68 -6.60 17.72
C ASP A 411 -6.38 -5.80 16.60
N GLY A 412 -6.01 -6.08 15.36
CA GLY A 412 -6.50 -5.34 14.18
C GLY A 412 -8.00 -5.41 13.94
N LEU A 413 -8.71 -6.37 14.56
CA LEU A 413 -10.17 -6.55 14.43
C LEU A 413 -10.95 -6.32 15.74
N LEU A 414 -10.25 -5.89 16.80
CA LEU A 414 -10.81 -5.53 18.11
C LEU A 414 -11.51 -6.66 18.86
N PHE A 415 -11.15 -7.92 18.60
CA PHE A 415 -11.77 -9.05 19.30
C PHE A 415 -11.33 -9.08 20.76
N TYR A 416 -10.02 -8.98 21.01
CA TYR A 416 -9.48 -9.01 22.37
C TYR A 416 -9.87 -7.77 23.16
N PHE A 417 -9.90 -6.62 22.49
CA PHE A 417 -10.39 -5.39 23.08
C PHE A 417 -11.84 -5.56 23.57
N LYS A 418 -12.75 -6.05 22.72
CA LYS A 418 -14.15 -6.22 23.08
C LYS A 418 -14.34 -7.25 24.21
N ASP A 419 -13.68 -8.40 24.10
CA ASP A 419 -13.99 -9.55 24.95
C ASP A 419 -13.31 -9.48 26.34
N TYR A 420 -12.15 -8.82 26.45
CA TYR A 420 -11.33 -8.87 27.66
C TYR A 420 -10.98 -7.49 28.26
N ILE A 421 -11.04 -6.42 27.47
CA ILE A 421 -10.57 -5.10 27.91
C ILE A 421 -11.75 -4.16 28.17
N LEU A 422 -12.71 -4.12 27.23
CA LEU A 422 -13.86 -3.22 27.28
C LEU A 422 -14.68 -3.44 28.55
N ALA A 423 -14.94 -2.35 29.26
CA ALA A 423 -15.75 -2.33 30.46
C ALA A 423 -16.90 -1.33 30.35
N ASN A 424 -17.79 -1.34 31.34
CA ASN A 424 -18.95 -0.44 31.38
C ASN A 424 -18.57 1.04 31.52
N SER A 425 -17.34 1.38 31.91
CA SER A 425 -16.83 2.75 31.96
C SER A 425 -15.50 2.89 31.20
N PRO A 426 -15.27 4.04 30.53
CA PRO A 426 -14.01 4.34 29.87
C PRO A 426 -12.79 4.18 30.78
N GLU A 427 -12.88 4.63 32.03
CA GLU A 427 -11.78 4.55 33.00
C GLU A 427 -11.41 3.10 33.30
N LYS A 428 -12.42 2.24 33.50
CA LYS A 428 -12.17 0.83 33.81
C LYS A 428 -11.59 0.08 32.61
N THR A 429 -12.00 0.44 31.39
CA THR A 429 -11.42 -0.10 30.15
C THR A 429 -9.91 0.10 30.10
N PHE A 430 -9.42 1.31 30.36
CA PHE A 430 -7.96 1.57 30.35
C PHE A 430 -7.23 1.14 31.61
N GLU A 431 -7.94 1.01 32.74
CA GLU A 431 -7.40 0.35 33.93
C GLU A 431 -7.14 -1.15 33.64
N ASN A 432 -8.05 -1.83 32.95
CA ASN A 432 -7.86 -3.21 32.51
C ASN A 432 -6.63 -3.34 31.59
N MET A 433 -6.48 -2.44 30.61
CA MET A 433 -5.29 -2.41 29.75
C MET A 433 -4.00 -2.22 30.55
N LYS A 434 -4.01 -1.31 31.52
CA LYS A 434 -2.86 -1.06 32.40
C LYS A 434 -2.52 -2.30 33.24
N ASN A 435 -3.53 -2.98 33.78
CA ASN A 435 -3.37 -4.20 34.57
C ASN A 435 -2.81 -5.37 33.73
N LEU A 436 -3.10 -5.40 32.42
CA LEU A 436 -2.47 -6.32 31.46
C LEU A 436 -1.04 -5.89 31.06
N GLY A 437 -0.53 -4.78 31.60
CA GLY A 437 0.82 -4.29 31.39
C GLY A 437 1.01 -3.40 30.16
N PHE A 438 -0.07 -2.93 29.52
CA PHE A 438 0.03 -2.00 28.40
C PHE A 438 0.27 -0.56 28.89
N LYS A 439 1.25 0.11 28.27
CA LYS A 439 1.57 1.52 28.52
C LYS A 439 1.05 2.43 27.41
N TYR A 440 0.89 1.92 26.19
CA TYR A 440 0.47 2.71 25.03
C TYR A 440 -0.63 2.01 24.22
N LEU A 441 -1.47 2.83 23.59
CA LEU A 441 -2.48 2.42 22.61
C LEU A 441 -2.21 3.12 21.27
N LEU A 442 -2.08 2.35 20.19
CA LEU A 442 -1.89 2.82 18.82
C LEU A 442 -3.12 2.43 17.99
N VAL A 443 -3.81 3.41 17.43
CA VAL A 443 -5.07 3.19 16.72
C VAL A 443 -4.99 3.73 15.30
N ASP A 444 -5.30 2.89 14.32
CA ASP A 444 -5.62 3.30 12.96
C ASP A 444 -7.05 3.85 12.96
N LEU A 445 -7.19 5.15 12.71
CA LEU A 445 -8.49 5.81 12.75
C LEU A 445 -9.43 5.36 11.62
N GLY A 446 -8.86 4.75 10.57
CA GLY A 446 -9.57 4.16 9.46
C GLY A 446 -9.83 2.66 9.60
N ALA A 447 -9.54 2.02 10.74
CA ALA A 447 -9.66 0.56 10.88
C ALA A 447 -11.07 0.03 10.55
N ALA A 448 -12.13 0.78 10.86
CA ALA A 448 -13.50 0.38 10.52
C ALA A 448 -13.85 0.52 9.03
N THR A 449 -13.03 1.17 8.21
CA THR A 449 -13.32 1.38 6.78
C THR A 449 -13.31 0.10 5.95
N ILE A 450 -12.66 -0.95 6.45
CA ILE A 450 -12.60 -2.26 5.80
C ILE A 450 -13.85 -3.11 6.10
N ASP A 451 -14.73 -2.69 7.01
CA ASP A 451 -15.92 -3.44 7.39
C ASP A 451 -16.99 -3.36 6.28
N ASP A 452 -17.08 -4.43 5.49
CA ASP A 452 -18.13 -4.62 4.49
C ASP A 452 -19.19 -5.65 4.91
N SER A 453 -19.11 -6.15 6.16
CA SER A 453 -20.00 -7.18 6.69
C SER A 453 -21.44 -6.68 6.84
N GLU A 454 -22.43 -7.56 6.69
CA GLU A 454 -23.84 -7.19 6.91
C GLU A 454 -24.13 -6.82 8.37
N SER A 455 -23.38 -7.42 9.30
CA SER A 455 -23.50 -7.16 10.73
C SER A 455 -22.88 -5.84 11.19
N HIS A 456 -22.01 -5.24 10.35
CA HIS A 456 -21.17 -4.10 10.71
C HIS A 456 -20.40 -4.32 12.03
N GLY A 457 -19.95 -5.56 12.26
CA GLY A 457 -19.42 -5.98 13.56
C GLY A 457 -18.11 -5.29 13.94
N LEU A 458 -17.23 -5.03 12.98
CA LEU A 458 -15.98 -4.31 13.23
C LEU A 458 -16.25 -2.83 13.50
N THR A 459 -17.18 -2.23 12.76
CA THR A 459 -17.63 -0.85 12.94
C THR A 459 -18.18 -0.67 14.36
N ASN A 460 -19.04 -1.57 14.82
CA ASN A 460 -19.60 -1.53 16.18
C ASN A 460 -18.51 -1.62 17.26
N ARG A 461 -17.55 -2.56 17.14
CA ARG A 461 -16.42 -2.66 18.07
C ARG A 461 -15.53 -1.42 18.07
N TYR A 462 -15.32 -0.84 16.90
CA TYR A 462 -14.54 0.37 16.73
C TYR A 462 -15.23 1.58 17.36
N GLU A 463 -16.56 1.68 17.23
CA GLU A 463 -17.34 2.73 17.88
C GLU A 463 -17.32 2.60 19.42
N GLU A 464 -17.41 1.38 19.96
CA GLU A 464 -17.23 1.10 21.40
C GLU A 464 -15.84 1.53 21.91
N LEU A 465 -14.78 1.28 21.12
CA LEU A 465 -13.43 1.77 21.40
C LEU A 465 -13.38 3.30 21.40
N LEU A 466 -13.90 3.95 20.35
CA LEU A 466 -13.84 5.41 20.21
C LEU A 466 -14.55 6.12 21.36
N GLN A 467 -15.71 5.60 21.80
CA GLN A 467 -16.44 6.13 22.95
C GLN A 467 -15.65 6.05 24.27
N SER A 468 -14.64 5.19 24.34
CA SER A 468 -13.78 5.06 25.52
C SER A 468 -12.66 6.12 25.55
N PHE A 469 -12.32 6.81 24.45
CA PHE A 469 -11.17 7.74 24.41
C PHE A 469 -11.27 8.95 25.34
N VAL A 470 -12.45 9.22 25.88
CA VAL A 470 -12.69 10.28 26.88
C VAL A 470 -12.21 9.93 28.30
N ALA A 471 -11.61 8.75 28.50
CA ALA A 471 -11.15 8.31 29.80
C ALA A 471 -10.03 9.20 30.36
N LYS A 472 -10.14 9.61 31.63
CA LYS A 472 -9.15 10.49 32.28
C LYS A 472 -7.77 9.86 32.47
N ASN A 473 -7.71 8.53 32.51
CA ASN A 473 -6.46 7.75 32.56
C ASN A 473 -5.89 7.44 31.16
N LEU A 474 -6.38 8.12 30.12
CA LEU A 474 -5.85 8.06 28.76
C LEU A 474 -5.39 9.45 28.33
N GLU A 475 -4.13 9.55 27.89
CA GLU A 475 -3.53 10.80 27.43
C GLU A 475 -3.20 10.73 25.95
N LEU A 476 -3.69 11.70 25.17
CA LEU A 476 -3.36 11.81 23.75
C LEU A 476 -1.91 12.28 23.57
N VAL A 477 -1.07 11.42 23.02
CA VAL A 477 0.32 11.74 22.67
C VAL A 477 0.36 12.47 21.33
N SER A 478 -0.27 11.89 20.30
CA SER A 478 -0.25 12.44 18.94
C SER A 478 -1.42 11.90 18.12
N THR A 479 -1.95 12.73 17.24
CA THR A 479 -2.92 12.37 16.20
C THR A 479 -2.82 13.37 15.05
N ASP A 480 -3.12 12.93 13.84
CA ASP A 480 -3.36 13.79 12.68
C ASP A 480 -4.83 14.22 12.57
N SER A 481 -5.70 13.67 13.42
CA SER A 481 -7.13 14.01 13.46
C SER A 481 -7.38 15.31 14.21
N THR A 482 -7.58 16.39 13.45
CA THR A 482 -8.04 17.67 14.03
C THR A 482 -9.37 17.50 14.76
N CYS A 483 -10.27 16.67 14.23
CA CYS A 483 -11.58 16.38 14.82
C CYS A 483 -11.47 15.63 16.15
N LEU A 484 -10.60 14.62 16.26
CA LEU A 484 -10.38 13.90 17.52
C LEU A 484 -9.77 14.80 18.58
N ARG A 485 -8.75 15.58 18.21
CA ARG A 485 -8.11 16.53 19.13
C ARG A 485 -9.12 17.55 19.65
N PHE A 486 -9.90 18.15 18.75
CA PHE A 486 -10.97 19.07 19.12
C PHE A 486 -12.05 18.42 19.99
N GLY A 487 -12.45 17.19 19.70
CA GLY A 487 -13.42 16.47 20.51
C GLY A 487 -12.95 16.23 21.94
N LEU A 488 -11.70 15.79 22.12
CA LEU A 488 -11.12 15.58 23.46
C LEU A 488 -11.02 16.90 24.23
N ASP A 489 -10.44 17.93 23.62
CA ASP A 489 -10.27 19.25 24.25
C ASP A 489 -11.63 19.90 24.62
N LEU A 490 -12.66 19.68 23.80
CA LEU A 490 -14.02 20.16 24.08
C LEU A 490 -14.69 19.35 25.19
N TYR A 491 -14.53 18.02 25.19
CA TYR A 491 -15.09 17.13 26.21
C TYR A 491 -14.53 17.44 27.61
N ASP A 492 -13.23 17.73 27.70
CA ASP A 492 -12.59 18.11 28.97
C ASP A 492 -13.19 19.37 29.61
N LYS A 493 -13.73 20.28 28.78
CA LYS A 493 -14.40 21.51 29.25
C LYS A 493 -15.88 21.32 29.50
N ASN A 494 -16.57 20.65 28.58
CA ASN A 494 -18.00 20.43 28.64
C ASN A 494 -18.28 18.96 28.29
N PRO A 495 -18.33 18.07 29.31
CA PRO A 495 -18.48 16.64 29.09
C PRO A 495 -19.81 16.28 28.42
N ASP A 496 -19.79 16.10 27.10
CA ASP A 496 -20.90 15.61 26.30
C ASP A 496 -20.41 14.45 25.41
N LYS A 497 -20.80 13.22 25.78
CA LYS A 497 -20.38 12.00 25.06
C LYS A 497 -21.00 11.90 23.67
N GLU A 498 -22.23 12.38 23.49
CA GLU A 498 -22.91 12.32 22.21
C GLU A 498 -22.26 13.28 21.22
N LEU A 499 -21.99 14.51 21.66
CA LEU A 499 -21.26 15.49 20.87
C LEU A 499 -19.84 15.00 20.53
N PHE A 500 -19.11 14.48 21.52
CA PHE A 500 -17.78 13.89 21.32
C PHE A 500 -17.82 12.83 20.21
N PHE A 501 -18.72 11.85 20.31
CA PHE A 501 -18.80 10.76 19.34
C PHE A 501 -19.18 11.26 17.95
N LYS A 502 -20.11 12.23 17.87
CA LYS A 502 -20.57 12.83 16.61
C LYS A 502 -19.43 13.50 15.84
N ILE A 503 -18.53 14.22 16.52
CA ILE A 503 -17.47 14.98 15.86
C ILE A 503 -16.17 14.19 15.68
N THR A 504 -15.97 13.07 16.38
CA THR A 504 -14.71 12.30 16.30
C THR A 504 -14.77 11.08 15.38
N SER A 505 -15.96 10.53 15.11
CA SER A 505 -16.17 9.32 14.28
C SER A 505 -16.09 9.57 12.76
N VAL A 506 -15.23 10.46 12.30
CA VAL A 506 -15.27 11.00 10.92
C VAL A 506 -14.58 10.15 9.84
N SER A 507 -13.85 9.10 10.23
CA SER A 507 -12.97 8.35 9.30
C SER A 507 -13.62 7.19 8.54
N TYR A 508 -14.78 6.72 8.99
CA TYR A 508 -15.49 5.53 8.47
C TYR A 508 -16.98 5.81 8.31
N ASP A 509 -17.73 4.93 7.65
CA ASP A 509 -19.19 5.03 7.58
C ASP A 509 -19.81 4.35 8.82
N SER A 510 -20.82 4.97 9.42
CA SER A 510 -21.59 4.38 10.54
C SER A 510 -22.98 3.99 10.08
N TYR A 511 -23.74 3.29 10.93
CA TYR A 511 -25.10 2.86 10.63
C TYR A 511 -26.02 3.17 11.81
N ASP A 512 -27.21 3.72 11.53
CA ASP A 512 -28.23 3.91 12.56
C ASP A 512 -28.92 2.59 12.91
N GLN A 513 -29.79 2.62 13.93
CA GLN A 513 -30.56 1.46 14.40
C GLN A 513 -31.45 0.81 13.32
N ASN A 514 -31.76 1.53 12.24
CA ASN A 514 -32.53 1.03 11.10
C ASN A 514 -31.63 0.55 9.96
N GLY A 515 -30.31 0.47 10.17
CA GLY A 515 -29.32 0.09 9.17
C GLY A 515 -29.08 1.16 8.11
N LYS A 516 -29.51 2.42 8.33
CA LYS A 516 -29.26 3.51 7.39
C LYS A 516 -27.85 4.06 7.62
N MET A 517 -27.10 4.08 6.53
CA MET A 517 -25.72 4.59 6.52
C MET A 517 -25.66 6.09 6.86
N ILE A 518 -24.74 6.43 7.74
CA ILE A 518 -24.27 7.77 8.07
C ILE A 518 -22.87 7.90 7.46
N SER A 519 -22.79 8.59 6.32
CA SER A 519 -21.55 8.67 5.56
C SER A 519 -20.48 9.46 6.30
N ARG A 520 -19.21 9.05 6.14
CA ARG A 520 -18.03 9.76 6.65
C ARG A 520 -17.99 11.23 6.24
N ASN A 521 -18.42 11.54 5.01
CA ASN A 521 -18.45 12.92 4.50
C ASN A 521 -19.45 13.79 5.27
N LYS A 522 -20.60 13.21 5.68
CA LYS A 522 -21.55 13.92 6.53
C LYS A 522 -20.93 14.17 7.90
N LYS A 523 -20.35 13.13 8.53
CA LYS A 523 -19.70 13.24 9.85
C LYS A 523 -18.55 14.25 9.86
N LEU A 524 -17.75 14.30 8.81
CA LEU A 524 -16.69 15.30 8.63
C LEU A 524 -17.26 16.73 8.58
N ARG A 525 -18.36 16.94 7.85
CA ARG A 525 -19.05 18.24 7.81
C ARG A 525 -19.68 18.60 9.15
N ASP A 526 -20.18 17.62 9.90
CA ASP A 526 -20.71 17.84 11.25
C ASP A 526 -19.58 18.30 12.21
N CYS A 527 -18.40 17.67 12.16
CA CYS A 527 -17.21 18.16 12.88
C CYS A 527 -16.82 19.58 12.44
N ALA A 528 -16.76 19.83 11.13
CA ALA A 528 -16.39 21.14 10.59
C ALA A 528 -17.38 22.26 10.97
N ASP A 529 -18.67 21.94 11.08
CA ASP A 529 -19.70 22.86 11.56
C ASP A 529 -19.47 23.24 13.03
N GLU A 530 -19.16 22.27 13.89
CA GLU A 530 -18.84 22.54 15.30
C GLU A 530 -17.54 23.34 15.47
N ILE A 531 -16.50 23.05 14.68
CA ILE A 531 -15.28 23.87 14.64
C ILE A 531 -15.62 25.30 14.19
N SER A 532 -16.46 25.47 13.17
CA SER A 532 -16.86 26.80 12.68
C SER A 532 -17.60 27.59 13.75
N LYS A 533 -18.49 26.95 14.52
CA LYS A 533 -19.20 27.58 15.65
C LYS A 533 -18.22 28.00 16.75
N PHE A 534 -17.33 27.10 17.14
CA PHE A 534 -16.34 27.35 18.19
C PHE A 534 -15.42 28.53 17.83
N VAL A 535 -14.85 28.53 16.63
CA VAL A 535 -13.90 29.58 16.19
C VAL A 535 -14.59 30.95 15.99
N LYS A 536 -15.92 31.00 15.84
CA LYS A 536 -16.68 32.25 15.80
C LYS A 536 -16.98 32.84 17.17
N THR A 537 -17.13 32.00 18.19
CA THR A 537 -17.66 32.39 19.51
C THR A 537 -16.57 32.47 20.57
N ASP A 538 -15.69 31.49 20.63
CA ASP A 538 -14.76 31.30 21.76
C ASP A 538 -13.29 31.61 21.39
N PHE A 539 -13.01 32.14 20.20
CA PHE A 539 -11.62 32.35 19.76
C PHE A 539 -10.88 33.48 20.51
N GLU A 540 -11.57 34.36 21.22
CA GLU A 540 -10.93 35.44 21.97
C GLU A 540 -10.10 34.95 23.15
N THR A 541 -10.34 33.73 23.65
CA THR A 541 -9.67 33.14 24.83
C THR A 541 -8.33 32.45 24.51
N ARG A 542 -7.94 32.31 23.23
CA ARG A 542 -6.75 31.57 22.74
C ARG A 542 -6.69 30.09 23.16
N GLU A 543 -7.79 29.49 23.57
CA GLU A 543 -7.76 28.19 24.25
C GLU A 543 -7.33 27.01 23.35
N PHE A 544 -7.68 27.02 22.06
CA PHE A 544 -7.28 25.97 21.09
C PHE A 544 -6.44 26.55 19.94
N PRO A 545 -5.13 26.80 20.12
CA PRO A 545 -4.30 27.53 19.15
C PRO A 545 -4.26 26.91 17.76
N TYR A 546 -4.36 25.59 17.66
CA TYR A 546 -4.31 24.85 16.38
C TYR A 546 -5.55 25.09 15.51
N LEU A 547 -6.66 25.57 16.07
CA LEU A 547 -7.86 25.93 15.31
C LEU A 547 -7.78 27.33 14.69
N LYS A 548 -6.76 28.13 15.01
CA LYS A 548 -6.57 29.49 14.47
C LYS A 548 -6.58 29.54 12.94
N ARG A 549 -6.09 28.49 12.28
CA ARG A 549 -6.05 28.39 10.82
C ARG A 549 -7.44 28.40 10.16
N PHE A 550 -8.49 28.07 10.89
CA PHE A 550 -9.87 27.99 10.40
C PHE A 550 -10.67 29.29 10.62
N ARG A 551 -10.03 30.35 11.14
CA ARG A 551 -10.72 31.61 11.42
C ARG A 551 -11.25 32.24 10.13
N GLY A 552 -12.51 32.69 10.20
CA GLY A 552 -13.20 33.30 9.06
C GLY A 552 -13.66 32.29 8.01
N GLN A 553 -13.36 31.01 8.18
CA GLN A 553 -13.80 29.97 7.26
C GLN A 553 -15.21 29.47 7.58
N ASN A 554 -15.95 29.12 6.53
CA ASN A 554 -17.23 28.43 6.68
C ASN A 554 -17.02 26.91 6.82
N LYS A 555 -18.10 26.18 7.15
CA LYS A 555 -18.03 24.73 7.39
C LYS A 555 -17.50 23.92 6.19
N ASP A 556 -17.77 24.34 4.95
CA ASP A 556 -17.36 23.59 3.77
C ASP A 556 -15.88 23.83 3.46
N GLU A 557 -15.37 25.05 3.70
CA GLU A 557 -13.93 25.37 3.64
C GLU A 557 -13.13 24.60 4.70
N ILE A 558 -13.66 24.51 5.92
CA ILE A 558 -13.05 23.72 7.00
C ILE A 558 -13.07 22.25 6.61
N ALA A 559 -14.22 21.70 6.19
CA ALA A 559 -14.32 20.28 5.82
C ALA A 559 -13.34 19.88 4.71
N ASN A 560 -13.07 20.77 3.74
CA ASN A 560 -12.13 20.52 2.65
C ASN A 560 -10.66 20.64 3.07
N SER A 561 -10.35 21.34 4.17
CA SER A 561 -9.00 21.53 4.68
C SER A 561 -8.62 20.59 5.83
N LEU A 562 -9.59 19.84 6.36
CA LEU A 562 -9.34 18.80 7.35
C LEU A 562 -8.62 17.61 6.70
N ASP A 563 -7.51 17.20 7.32
CA ASP A 563 -6.76 16.01 6.94
C ASP A 563 -7.63 14.76 7.10
N LYS A 564 -7.45 13.76 6.22
CA LYS A 564 -8.05 12.43 6.40
C LYS A 564 -7.41 11.78 7.62
N PRO A 565 -8.14 11.53 8.72
CA PRO A 565 -7.50 11.04 9.93
C PRO A 565 -6.99 9.62 9.73
N SER A 566 -5.73 9.38 10.08
CA SER A 566 -5.10 8.08 9.92
C SER A 566 -4.68 7.44 11.24
N TYR A 567 -4.33 8.22 12.27
CA TYR A 567 -3.86 7.61 13.52
C TYR A 567 -4.21 8.40 14.78
N ALA A 568 -4.27 7.68 15.90
CA ALA A 568 -4.20 8.24 17.24
C ALA A 568 -3.28 7.38 18.12
N ILE A 569 -2.44 8.06 18.90
CA ILE A 569 -1.52 7.43 19.85
C ILE A 569 -1.83 7.97 21.22
N PHE A 570 -2.06 7.05 22.15
CA PHE A 570 -2.35 7.36 23.53
C PHE A 570 -1.36 6.70 24.47
N LYS A 571 -1.15 7.35 25.61
CA LYS A 571 -0.45 6.83 26.78
C LYS A 571 -1.48 6.52 27.86
N ILE A 572 -1.35 5.35 28.47
CA ILE A 572 -2.22 4.88 29.54
C ILE A 572 -1.57 5.26 30.88
N LYS A 573 -2.27 6.02 31.72
CA LYS A 573 -1.75 6.62 32.96
C LYS A 573 -1.85 5.71 34.17
#